data_AF-E9I2X4-F1
#
_entry.id   AF-E9I2X4-F1
#
_cell.length_a   1.000
_cell.length_b   1.000
_cell.length_c   1.000
_cell.angle_alpha   90.00
_cell.angle_beta   90.00
_cell.angle_gamma   90.00
#
_symmetry.space_group_name_H-M   'P 1'
#
loop_
_entity.id
_entity.type
_entity.pdbx_description
1 polymer ?
#
loop_
_entity_poly.entity_id
_entity_poly.type
_entity_poly.pdbx_seq_one_letter_code
_entity_poly.pdbx_strand_id
1 'polypeptide(L)' 'MTPINSIDRQDTGALMKCTVKETVSVLSEAAGHAEVDPLRGVSENLILGQLPRMGTGCFDLFLDAEKCKNAIEKNPS' A
#
# COMPACT_ATOMS: atom_id res chain seq x y z
N MET A 1 -7.18 20.45 13.95
CA MET A 1 -7.59 19.54 12.87
C MET A 1 -7.42 20.30 11.55
N THR A 2 -6.48 19.88 10.68
CA THR A 2 -6.28 20.52 9.38
C THR A 2 -7.46 20.22 8.44
N PRO A 3 -7.94 21.20 7.65
CA PRO A 3 -8.98 20.95 6.65
C PRO A 3 -8.53 19.91 5.62
N ILE A 4 -9.47 19.11 5.07
CA ILE A 4 -9.19 18.13 4.00
C ILE A 4 -8.59 18.80 2.76
N ASN A 5 -8.97 20.06 2.48
CA ASN A 5 -8.38 20.87 1.41
C ASN A 5 -6.90 21.23 1.63
N SER A 6 -6.30 20.87 2.76
CA SER A 6 -4.89 21.12 3.06
C SER A 6 -4.07 19.83 3.07
N ILE A 7 -4.52 18.78 2.35
CA ILE A 7 -3.82 17.49 2.29
C ILE A 7 -2.44 17.59 1.64
N ASP A 8 -2.23 18.58 0.78
CA ASP A 8 -0.92 18.85 0.14
C ASP A 8 0.13 19.30 1.17
N ARG A 9 -0.31 19.89 2.30
CA ARG A 9 0.54 20.34 3.41
C ARG A 9 0.85 19.23 4.42
N GLN A 10 0.31 18.03 4.21
CA GLN A 10 0.61 16.88 5.04
C GLN A 10 1.78 16.11 4.43
N ASP A 11 2.53 15.45 5.31
CA ASP A 11 3.71 14.64 4.95
C ASP A 11 3.26 13.28 4.36
N THR A 12 2.56 13.38 3.24
CA THR A 12 1.89 12.29 2.54
C THR A 12 2.54 12.11 1.16
N GLY A 13 2.62 10.86 0.67
CA GLY A 13 3.24 10.54 -0.62
C GLY A 13 2.59 11.27 -1.81
N ALA A 14 3.38 11.51 -2.85
CA ALA A 14 2.94 12.19 -4.07
C ALA A 14 1.75 11.50 -4.73
N LEU A 15 1.69 10.16 -4.71
CA LEU A 15 0.58 9.41 -5.29
C LEU A 15 -0.73 9.59 -4.51
N MET A 16 -0.65 9.68 -3.18
CA MET A 16 -1.83 9.97 -2.37
C MET A 16 -2.31 11.41 -2.59
N LYS A 17 -1.41 12.40 -2.63
CA LYS A 17 -1.75 13.81 -2.91
C LYS A 17 -2.43 13.97 -4.28
N CYS A 18 -1.88 13.36 -5.33
CA CYS A 18 -2.37 13.52 -6.70
C CYS A 18 -3.77 12.90 -6.93
N THR A 19 -4.26 12.05 -6.02
CA THR A 19 -5.61 11.45 -6.11
C THR A 19 -6.73 12.36 -5.63
N VAL A 20 -6.40 13.41 -4.86
CA VAL A 20 -7.41 14.28 -4.26
C VAL A 20 -7.65 15.52 -5.11
N LYS A 21 -6.58 16.24 -5.53
CA LYS A 21 -6.66 17.40 -6.43
C LYS A 21 -5.36 17.57 -7.24
N GLU A 22 -5.46 18.31 -8.34
CA GLU A 22 -4.34 18.84 -9.16
C GLU A 22 -3.25 17.82 -9.54
N THR A 23 -3.66 16.64 -10.03
CA THR A 23 -2.79 15.48 -10.28
C THR A 23 -1.49 15.80 -11.04
N VAL A 24 -1.59 16.53 -12.16
CA VAL A 24 -0.41 16.84 -13.01
C VAL A 24 0.55 17.80 -12.32
N SER A 25 0.03 18.79 -11.59
CA SER A 25 0.84 19.77 -10.86
C SER A 25 1.66 19.07 -9.77
N VAL A 26 0.99 18.24 -8.97
CA VAL A 26 1.62 17.46 -7.88
C VAL A 26 2.72 16.54 -8.41
N LEU A 27 2.45 15.81 -9.50
CA LEU A 27 3.44 14.91 -10.09
C LEU A 27 4.63 15.67 -10.68
N SER A 28 4.40 16.83 -11.30
CA SER A 28 5.48 17.65 -11.86
C SER A 28 6.38 18.23 -10.76
N GLU A 29 5.80 18.69 -9.65
CA GLU A 29 6.55 19.19 -8.50
C GLU A 29 7.35 18.08 -7.83
N ALA A 30 6.74 16.92 -7.59
CA ALA A 30 7.40 15.75 -7.02
C ALA A 30 8.57 15.27 -7.89
N ALA A 31 8.38 15.24 -9.22
CA ALA A 31 9.44 14.89 -10.17
C ALA A 31 10.59 15.91 -10.15
N GLY A 32 10.30 17.21 -10.03
CA GLY A 32 11.29 18.27 -9.93
C GLY A 32 12.15 18.18 -8.66
N HIS A 33 11.58 17.69 -7.55
CA HIS A 33 12.28 17.51 -6.27
C HIS A 33 12.81 16.09 -6.04
N ALA A 34 12.65 15.18 -7.00
CA ALA A 34 13.01 13.76 -6.86
C ALA A 34 12.39 13.11 -5.61
N GLU A 35 11.13 13.41 -5.32
CA GLU A 35 10.41 12.81 -4.20
C GLU A 35 10.30 11.29 -4.36
N VAL A 36 10.45 10.57 -3.24
CA VAL A 36 10.29 9.12 -3.18
C VAL A 36 9.02 8.80 -2.40
N ASP A 37 8.06 8.17 -3.07
CA ASP A 37 6.83 7.69 -2.42
C ASP A 37 7.11 6.34 -1.73
N PRO A 38 6.95 6.22 -0.40
CA PRO A 38 7.23 4.99 0.34
C PRO A 38 6.17 3.89 0.17
N LEU A 39 5.08 4.16 -0.56
CA LEU A 39 4.02 3.21 -0.90
C LEU A 39 3.32 2.56 0.31
N ARG A 40 3.05 3.32 1.38
CA ARG A 40 2.53 2.76 2.65
C ARG A 40 1.01 2.90 2.82
N GLY A 41 0.40 3.84 2.14
CA GLY A 41 -1.02 4.13 2.16
C GLY A 41 -1.83 3.28 1.19
N VAL A 42 -3.14 3.52 1.17
CA VAL A 42 -4.07 2.70 0.37
C VAL A 42 -4.08 3.12 -1.09
N SER A 43 -4.03 4.43 -1.35
CA SER A 43 -4.17 5.01 -2.69
C SER A 43 -3.03 4.63 -3.62
N GLU A 44 -1.79 4.80 -3.16
CA GLU A 44 -0.57 4.39 -3.87
C GLU A 44 -0.55 2.89 -4.21
N ASN A 45 -0.90 2.01 -3.26
CA ASN A 45 -0.93 0.56 -3.47
C ASN A 45 -2.03 0.17 -4.47
N LEU A 46 -3.20 0.83 -4.39
CA LEU A 46 -4.29 0.62 -5.33
C LEU A 46 -3.89 1.01 -6.76
N ILE A 47 -3.23 2.15 -6.94
CA ILE A 47 -2.73 2.62 -8.23
C ILE A 47 -1.71 1.62 -8.83
N LEU A 48 -0.85 1.04 -8.00
CA LEU A 48 0.14 0.05 -8.42
C LEU A 48 -0.39 -1.38 -8.53
N GLY A 49 -1.65 -1.63 -8.17
CA GLY A 49 -2.23 -2.98 -8.14
C GLY A 49 -1.63 -3.90 -7.07
N GLN A 50 -1.07 -3.32 -6.01
CA GLN A 50 -0.51 -4.04 -4.86
C GLN A 50 -1.58 -4.22 -3.78
N LEU A 51 -1.45 -5.27 -2.95
CA LEU A 51 -2.32 -5.45 -1.79
C LEU A 51 -1.95 -4.45 -0.69
N PRO A 52 -2.80 -3.44 -0.37
CA PRO A 52 -2.49 -2.49 0.70
C PRO A 52 -2.44 -3.18 2.07
N ARG A 53 -1.61 -2.67 2.98
CA ARG A 53 -1.50 -3.13 4.39
C ARG A 53 -2.70 -2.70 5.23
N MET A 54 -3.91 -3.10 4.84
CA MET A 54 -5.16 -2.85 5.56
C MET A 54 -6.07 -4.08 5.57
N GLY A 55 -6.95 -4.18 6.56
CA GLY A 55 -7.90 -5.30 6.66
C GLY A 55 -7.20 -6.65 6.69
N THR A 56 -7.55 -7.56 5.79
CA THR A 56 -6.92 -8.89 5.67
C THR A 56 -5.47 -8.85 5.19
N GLY A 57 -5.03 -7.74 4.57
CA GLY A 57 -3.65 -7.53 4.14
C GLY A 57 -2.74 -6.92 5.22
N CYS A 58 -3.22 -6.72 6.45
CA CYS A 58 -2.41 -6.09 7.51
C CYS A 58 -1.32 -7.00 8.10
N PHE A 59 -1.36 -8.30 7.80
CA PHE A 59 -0.39 -9.31 8.22
C PHE A 59 0.01 -10.20 7.06
N ASP A 60 1.17 -10.83 7.20
CA ASP A 60 1.67 -11.81 6.25
C ASP A 60 1.38 -13.24 6.76
N LEU A 61 1.13 -14.16 5.84
CA LEU A 61 0.94 -15.57 6.16
C LEU A 61 2.24 -16.33 5.94
N PHE A 62 2.58 -17.18 6.92
CA PHE A 62 3.71 -18.08 6.83
C PHE A 62 3.22 -19.52 6.92
N LEU A 63 3.83 -20.40 6.11
CA LEU A 63 3.53 -21.82 6.12
C LEU A 63 4.39 -22.55 7.15
N ASP A 64 3.74 -23.19 8.13
CA ASP A 64 4.41 -24.06 9.09
C ASP A 64 4.55 -25.48 8.51
N ALA A 65 5.75 -25.78 8.01
CA ALA A 65 6.05 -27.04 7.35
C ALA A 65 5.91 -28.27 8.27
N GLU A 66 6.17 -28.13 9.58
CA GLU A 66 6.05 -29.24 10.53
C GLU A 66 4.58 -29.59 10.78
N LYS A 67 3.70 -28.58 10.89
CA LYS A 67 2.26 -28.82 10.97
C LYS A 67 1.68 -29.38 9.67
N CYS A 68 2.21 -29.00 8.51
CA CYS A 68 1.77 -29.54 7.22
C CYS A 68 1.94 -31.06 7.13
N LYS A 69 3.01 -31.64 7.71
CA LYS A 69 3.23 -33.10 7.68
C LYS A 69 2.10 -33.89 8.32
N ASN A 70 1.45 -33.32 9.35
CA ASN A 70 0.34 -33.96 10.06
C ASN A 70 -0.99 -33.84 9.31
N ALA A 71 -1.09 -32.93 8.34
CA ALA A 71 -2.30 -32.67 7.57
C ALA A 71 -2.37 -33.45 6.24
N ILE A 72 -1.33 -34.19 5.87
CA ILE A 72 -1.32 -35.01 4.66
C ILE A 72 -2.22 -36.24 4.90
N GLU A 73 -3.29 -36.38 4.11
CA GLU A 73 -4.13 -37.58 4.10
C GLU A 73 -3.27 -38.81 3.78
N LYS A 74 -3.15 -39.73 4.74
CA LYS A 74 -2.66 -41.08 4.48
C LYS A 74 -3.76 -41.83 3.75
N ASN A 75 -3.68 -41.85 2.42
CA ASN A 75 -4.54 -42.70 1.61
C ASN A 75 -4.28 -44.17 2.02
N PRO A 76 -5.26 -44.91 2.58
CA PRO A 76 -5.05 -46.28 2.98
C PRO A 76 -5.07 -47.15 1.72
N SER A 77 -3.91 -47.68 1.34
CA SER A 77 -3.77 -48.78 0.37
C SER A 77 -3.97 -50.13 1.03
#